data_AF-A0A915U4B8-F1
#
_entry.id   AF-A0A915U4B8-F1
#
_cell.length_a   1.000
_cell.length_b   1.000
_cell.length_c   1.000
_cell.angle_alpha   90.00
_cell.angle_beta   90.00
_cell.angle_gamma   90.00
#
_symmetry.space_group_name_H-M   'P 1'
#
loop_
_entity.id
_entity.type
_entity.pdbx_description
1 polymer ?
#
loop_
_entity_poly.entity_id
_entity_poly.type
_entity_poly.pdbx_seq_one_letter_code
_entity_poly.pdbx_strand_id
1 'polypeptide(L)'
;MDFGYHMERAWQVFARFLPSVLLLTLALIGMSMITLGIMAPVCTAGYMQSLLLALREDRRPEVRDLFSQMRLFFPLLGFGILVTLVLLTSFALLVLLGLLAMVAVSFACLYLVPLMTDRNMGLFEALAESWRMAVQKPLAEQFAVVAVYVVLTSIGNSTGLGALFTQPFATLFVLSVYEVKRRRLLPEPPPPPIP
;
A
#
# COMPACT_ATOMS: atom_id res chain seq x y z
N MET A 1 3.71 -14.31 -11.98
CA MET A 1 3.51 -14.06 -10.53
C MET A 1 2.40 -14.98 -10.07
N ASP A 2 2.55 -15.63 -8.92
CA ASP A 2 1.52 -16.55 -8.40
C ASP A 2 0.46 -15.74 -7.62
N PHE A 3 -0.59 -15.31 -8.33
CA PHE A 3 -1.67 -14.52 -7.74
C PHE A 3 -2.47 -15.31 -6.70
N GLY A 4 -2.61 -16.64 -6.90
CA GLY A 4 -3.27 -17.52 -5.95
C GLY A 4 -2.55 -17.51 -4.60
N TYR A 5 -1.22 -17.64 -4.63
CA TYR A 5 -0.39 -17.51 -3.43
C TYR A 5 -0.58 -16.17 -2.71
N HIS A 6 -0.58 -15.05 -3.43
CA HIS A 6 -0.73 -13.73 -2.81
C HIS A 6 -2.12 -13.50 -2.21
N MET A 7 -3.16 -13.98 -2.89
CA MET A 7 -4.55 -13.93 -2.41
C MET A 7 -4.73 -14.81 -1.17
N GLU A 8 -4.25 -16.05 -1.21
CA GLU A 8 -4.33 -17.00 -0.10
C GLU A 8 -3.58 -16.45 1.11
N ARG A 9 -2.36 -15.94 0.91
CA ARG A 9 -1.57 -15.36 2.00
C ARG A 9 -2.24 -14.11 2.59
N ALA A 10 -2.80 -13.23 1.75
CA ALA A 10 -3.55 -12.08 2.24
C ALA A 10 -4.79 -12.51 3.02
N TRP A 11 -5.50 -13.54 2.55
CA TRP A 11 -6.68 -14.11 3.20
C TRP A 11 -6.35 -14.71 4.56
N GLN A 12 -5.28 -15.50 4.67
CA GLN A 12 -4.85 -16.12 5.92
C GLN A 12 -4.55 -15.07 6.99
N VAL A 13 -3.78 -14.03 6.66
CA VAL A 13 -3.45 -12.95 7.61
C VAL A 13 -4.71 -12.14 7.96
N PHE A 14 -5.55 -11.83 6.96
CA PHE A 14 -6.80 -11.11 7.16
C PHE A 14 -7.75 -11.87 8.09
N ALA A 15 -8.00 -13.16 7.84
CA ALA A 15 -8.89 -13.98 8.64
C ALA A 15 -8.35 -14.19 10.06
N ARG A 16 -7.04 -14.42 10.20
CA ARG A 16 -6.39 -14.63 11.50
C ARG A 16 -6.50 -13.41 12.42
N PHE A 17 -6.30 -12.21 11.86
CA PHE A 17 -6.32 -10.96 12.62
C PHE A 17 -7.59 -10.13 12.40
N LEU A 18 -8.66 -10.74 11.89
CA LEU A 18 -9.87 -10.06 11.43
C LEU A 18 -10.36 -8.94 12.38
N PRO A 19 -10.55 -9.17 13.70
CA PRO A 19 -11.07 -8.12 14.58
C PRO A 19 -10.11 -6.91 14.69
N SER A 20 -8.81 -7.18 14.69
CA SER A 20 -7.79 -6.16 14.90
C SER A 20 -7.57 -5.34 13.63
N VAL A 21 -7.61 -6.01 12.48
CA VAL A 21 -7.52 -5.39 11.17
C VAL A 21 -8.75 -4.51 10.92
N LEU A 22 -9.96 -4.99 11.21
CA LEU A 22 -11.18 -4.18 11.07
C LEU A 22 -11.18 -2.96 11.99
N LEU A 23 -10.76 -3.12 13.26
CA LEU A 23 -10.62 -2.01 14.19
C LEU A 23 -9.60 -0.98 13.69
N LEU A 24 -8.46 -1.44 13.18
CA LEU A 24 -7.41 -0.59 12.64
C LEU A 24 -7.90 0.18 11.39
N THR A 25 -8.59 -0.49 10.46
CA THR A 25 -9.18 0.15 9.27
C THR A 25 -10.28 1.15 9.65
N LEU A 26 -11.13 0.81 10.61
CA LEU A 26 -12.16 1.71 11.11
C LEU A 26 -11.53 2.96 11.74
N ALA A 27 -10.48 2.80 12.54
CA ALA A 27 -9.72 3.91 13.11
C ALA A 27 -9.06 4.76 12.01
N LEU A 28 -8.48 4.16 10.97
CA LEU A 28 -7.93 4.88 9.82
C LEU A 28 -9.00 5.74 9.12
N ILE A 29 -10.18 5.18 8.85
CA ILE A 29 -11.30 5.89 8.22
C ILE A 29 -11.78 7.03 9.13
N GLY A 30 -12.02 6.74 10.41
CA GLY A 30 -12.47 7.73 11.38
C GLY A 30 -11.49 8.89 11.54
N MET A 31 -10.19 8.59 11.65
CA MET A 31 -9.14 9.61 11.70
C MET A 31 -9.08 10.45 10.43
N SER A 32 -9.24 9.82 9.27
CA SER A 32 -9.27 10.53 7.99
C SER A 32 -10.48 11.46 7.90
N MET A 33 -11.65 11.03 8.36
CA MET A 33 -12.86 11.88 8.39
C MET A 33 -12.71 13.06 9.36
N ILE A 34 -12.26 12.81 10.59
CA ILE A 34 -12.09 13.85 11.63
C ILE A 34 -11.06 14.90 11.21
N THR A 35 -10.00 14.49 10.51
CA THR A 35 -8.93 15.40 10.07
C THR A 35 -9.13 15.95 8.65
N LEU A 36 -10.31 15.73 8.05
CA LEU A 36 -10.62 16.12 6.66
C LEU A 36 -9.58 15.61 5.65
N GLY A 37 -9.00 14.44 5.91
CA GLY A 37 -8.02 13.77 5.06
C GLY A 37 -6.57 14.23 5.27
N ILE A 38 -6.31 15.26 6.10
CA ILE A 38 -4.95 15.79 6.30
C ILE A 38 -4.02 14.72 6.89
N MET A 39 -4.50 13.88 7.81
CA MET A 39 -3.70 12.79 8.38
C MET A 39 -3.74 11.50 7.55
N ALA A 40 -4.56 11.41 6.51
CA ALA A 40 -4.74 10.17 5.76
C ALA A 40 -3.43 9.62 5.18
N PRO A 41 -2.51 10.42 4.60
CA PRO A 41 -1.26 9.89 4.04
C PRO A 41 -0.36 9.26 5.09
N VAL A 42 -0.17 9.93 6.23
CA VAL A 42 0.70 9.44 7.30
C VAL A 42 0.10 8.26 8.06
N CYS A 43 -1.23 8.28 8.28
CA CYS A 43 -1.93 7.17 8.91
C CYS A 43 -1.94 5.95 8.00
N THR A 44 -1.99 6.13 6.68
CA THR A 44 -1.86 5.04 5.69
C THR A 44 -0.47 4.41 5.76
N ALA A 45 0.59 5.19 6.01
CA ALA A 45 1.93 4.65 6.24
C ALA A 45 2.01 3.80 7.52
N GLY A 46 1.50 4.31 8.63
CA GLY A 46 1.41 3.54 9.88
C GLY A 46 0.55 2.26 9.72
N TYR A 47 -0.56 2.37 9.01
CA TYR A 47 -1.45 1.27 8.66
C TYR A 47 -0.75 0.18 7.84
N MET A 48 -0.09 0.55 6.75
CA MET A 48 0.63 -0.40 5.90
C MET A 48 1.76 -1.07 6.68
N GLN A 49 2.47 -0.34 7.53
CA GLN A 49 3.52 -0.91 8.37
C GLN A 49 2.94 -1.94 9.37
N SER A 50 1.82 -1.63 10.02
CA SER A 50 1.14 -2.54 10.94
C SER A 50 0.74 -3.86 10.25
N LEU A 51 0.15 -3.76 9.05
CA LEU A 51 -0.22 -4.91 8.24
C LEU A 51 1.00 -5.69 7.72
N LEU A 52 2.10 -5.00 7.42
CA LEU A 52 3.34 -5.65 7.00
C LEU A 52 3.96 -6.47 8.14
N LEU A 53 3.92 -5.96 9.37
CA LEU A 53 4.36 -6.70 10.56
C LEU A 53 3.45 -7.91 10.83
N ALA A 54 2.14 -7.80 10.62
CA ALA A 54 1.25 -8.96 10.69
C ALA A 54 1.59 -10.02 9.63
N LEU A 55 1.96 -9.59 8.42
CA LEU A 55 2.32 -10.49 7.31
C LEU A 55 3.66 -11.21 7.53
N ARG A 56 4.62 -10.58 8.22
CA ARG A 56 6.00 -11.05 8.39
C ARG A 56 6.28 -11.72 9.72
N GLU A 57 5.82 -11.08 10.78
CA GLU A 57 6.21 -11.38 12.15
C GLU A 57 5.03 -11.90 12.95
N ASP A 58 3.86 -12.06 12.31
CA ASP A 58 2.64 -12.50 12.97
C ASP A 58 2.23 -11.59 14.14
N ARG A 59 2.67 -10.32 14.07
CA ARG A 59 2.36 -9.29 15.06
C ARG A 59 0.95 -8.78 14.83
N ARG A 60 0.13 -8.84 15.88
CA ARG A 60 -1.24 -8.30 15.87
C ARG A 60 -1.25 -6.81 15.48
N PRO A 61 -2.04 -6.39 14.48
CA PRO A 61 -2.21 -4.97 14.16
C PRO A 61 -2.88 -4.20 15.29
N GLU A 62 -2.40 -3.01 15.60
CA GLU A 62 -2.93 -2.18 16.71
C GLU A 62 -3.20 -0.75 16.25
N VAL A 63 -4.26 -0.12 16.77
CA VAL A 63 -4.66 1.25 16.40
C VAL A 63 -3.54 2.27 16.62
N ARG A 64 -2.71 2.07 17.64
CA ARG A 64 -1.55 2.94 17.91
C ARG A 64 -0.54 2.97 16.74
N ASP A 65 -0.49 1.91 15.93
CA ASP A 65 0.45 1.82 14.82
C ASP A 65 0.13 2.83 13.71
N LEU A 66 -1.10 3.35 13.63
CA LEU A 66 -1.46 4.44 12.71
C LEU A 66 -0.55 5.66 12.89
N PHE A 67 -0.09 5.88 14.12
CA PHE A 67 0.79 7.00 14.47
C PHE A 67 2.27 6.62 14.55
N SER A 68 2.64 5.39 14.19
CA SER A 68 4.03 4.93 14.25
C SER A 68 4.96 5.65 13.26
N GLN A 69 4.40 6.23 12.19
CA GLN A 69 5.15 6.82 11.09
C GLN A 69 5.03 8.35 11.00
N MET A 70 4.80 9.04 12.12
CA MET A 70 4.61 10.51 12.15
C MET A 70 5.79 11.30 11.56
N ARG A 71 7.01 10.74 11.57
CA ARG A 71 8.16 11.35 10.87
C ARG A 71 7.89 11.61 9.38
N LEU A 72 7.05 10.80 8.75
CA LEU A 72 6.71 10.89 7.33
C LEU A 72 5.55 11.86 7.05
N PHE A 73 5.05 12.59 8.06
CA PHE A 73 3.88 13.47 7.92
C PHE A 73 4.06 14.51 6.81
N PHE A 74 5.05 15.40 6.91
CA PHE A 74 5.24 16.46 5.91
C PHE A 74 5.59 15.93 4.52
N PRO A 75 6.50 14.93 4.37
CA PRO A 75 6.78 14.34 3.06
C PRO A 75 5.54 13.74 2.39
N LEU A 76 4.75 12.95 3.12
CA LEU A 76 3.57 12.29 2.56
C LEU A 76 2.40 13.26 2.35
N LEU A 77 2.25 14.28 3.20
CA LEU A 77 1.26 15.33 3.00
C LEU A 77 1.56 16.15 1.75
N GLY A 78 2.80 16.61 1.58
CA GLY A 78 3.22 17.35 0.38
C GLY A 78 3.05 16.53 -0.89
N PHE A 79 3.43 15.25 -0.86
CA PHE A 79 3.21 14.32 -1.96
C PHE A 79 1.72 14.09 -2.24
N GLY A 80 0.92 13.88 -1.18
CA GLY A 80 -0.53 13.67 -1.29
C GLY A 80 -1.26 14.87 -1.89
N ILE A 81 -0.88 16.10 -1.50
CA ILE A 81 -1.41 17.33 -2.10
C ILE A 81 -1.04 17.40 -3.58
N LEU A 82 0.22 17.15 -3.94
CA LEU A 82 0.65 17.16 -5.35
C LEU A 82 -0.12 16.15 -6.19
N VAL A 83 -0.24 14.90 -5.73
CA VAL A 83 -1.01 13.85 -6.41
C VAL A 83 -2.48 14.25 -6.54
N THR A 84 -3.08 14.80 -5.49
CA THR A 84 -4.48 15.26 -5.51
C THR A 84 -4.67 16.35 -6.54
N LEU A 85 -3.78 17.35 -6.61
CA LEU A 85 -3.84 18.41 -7.61
C LEU A 85 -3.72 17.85 -9.03
N VAL A 86 -2.77 16.94 -9.27
CA VAL A 86 -2.61 16.28 -10.58
C VAL A 86 -3.89 15.53 -10.98
N LEU A 87 -4.50 14.78 -10.05
CA LEU A 87 -5.73 14.05 -10.32
C LEU A 87 -6.90 15.01 -10.59
N LEU A 88 -7.08 16.04 -9.76
CA LEU A 88 -8.14 17.04 -9.93
C LEU A 88 -8.02 17.75 -11.27
N THR A 89 -6.82 18.20 -11.65
CA THR A 89 -6.58 18.84 -12.95
C THR A 89 -6.82 17.87 -14.10
N SER A 90 -6.39 16.61 -13.98
CA SER A 90 -6.58 15.60 -15.02
C SER A 90 -8.07 15.31 -15.23
N PHE A 91 -8.85 15.13 -14.17
CA PHE A 91 -10.30 14.94 -14.24
C PHE A 91 -11.05 16.19 -14.73
N ALA A 92 -10.60 17.39 -14.36
CA ALA A 92 -11.18 18.64 -14.82
C ALA A 92 -10.98 18.88 -16.32
N LEU A 93 -9.84 18.45 -16.87
CA LEU A 93 -9.56 18.53 -18.31
C LEU A 93 -10.39 17.49 -19.08
N LEU A 94 -10.23 16.21 -18.74
CA LEU A 94 -10.92 15.09 -19.39
C LEU A 94 -11.06 13.93 -18.41
N VAL A 95 -12.26 13.36 -18.29
CA VAL A 95 -12.51 12.18 -17.43
C VAL A 95 -11.56 11.03 -17.77
N LEU A 96 -11.32 10.78 -19.06
CA LEU A 96 -10.38 9.74 -19.50
C LEU A 96 -8.94 10.04 -19.06
N LEU A 97 -8.52 11.30 -19.06
CA LEU A 97 -7.19 11.70 -18.60
C LEU A 97 -7.06 11.53 -17.09
N GLY A 98 -8.12 11.83 -16.33
CA GLY A 98 -8.20 11.53 -14.90
C GLY A 98 -8.04 10.05 -14.58
N LEU A 99 -8.71 9.17 -15.32
CA LEU A 99 -8.58 7.72 -15.17
C LEU A 99 -7.16 7.24 -15.50
N LEU A 100 -6.57 7.75 -16.59
CA LEU A 100 -5.18 7.43 -16.95
C LEU A 100 -4.20 7.88 -15.87
N ALA A 101 -4.37 9.09 -15.33
CA ALA A 101 -3.54 9.60 -14.24
C ALA A 101 -3.68 8.74 -12.98
N MET A 102 -4.88 8.30 -12.62
CA MET A 102 -5.12 7.41 -11.48
C MET A 102 -4.39 6.07 -11.65
N VAL A 103 -4.50 5.44 -12.82
CA VAL A 103 -3.80 4.19 -13.12
C VAL A 103 -2.29 4.40 -13.13
N ALA A 104 -1.79 5.48 -13.71
CA ALA A 104 -0.36 5.79 -13.76
C ALA A 104 0.24 6.03 -12.36
N VAL A 105 -0.44 6.80 -11.51
CA VAL A 105 -0.04 7.01 -10.11
C VAL A 105 -0.08 5.69 -9.34
N SER A 106 -1.15 4.90 -9.49
CA SER A 106 -1.26 3.60 -8.85
C SER A 106 -0.16 2.64 -9.30
N PHE A 107 0.19 2.65 -10.58
CA PHE A 107 1.26 1.83 -11.15
C PHE A 107 2.63 2.23 -10.60
N ALA A 108 2.93 3.52 -10.57
CA ALA A 108 4.24 4.04 -10.19
C ALA A 108 4.46 4.05 -8.66
N CYS A 109 3.41 4.32 -7.89
CA CYS A 109 3.51 4.59 -6.45
C CYS A 109 3.02 3.44 -5.57
N LEU A 110 2.64 2.29 -6.16
CA LEU A 110 2.08 1.15 -5.40
C LEU A 110 2.96 0.71 -4.23
N TYR A 111 4.29 0.79 -4.40
CA TYR A 111 5.27 0.35 -3.41
C TYR A 111 5.92 1.49 -2.64
N LEU A 112 5.55 2.75 -2.91
CA LEU A 112 6.18 3.92 -2.32
C LEU A 112 6.06 3.93 -0.80
N VAL A 113 4.85 3.79 -0.28
CA VAL A 113 4.59 3.80 1.17
C VAL A 113 5.30 2.65 1.89
N PRO A 114 5.17 1.38 1.47
CA PRO A 114 5.89 0.30 2.13
C PRO A 114 7.41 0.44 2.03
N LEU A 115 7.97 1.00 0.95
CA LEU A 115 9.40 1.30 0.88
C LEU A 115 9.83 2.36 1.91
N MET A 116 9.05 3.43 2.08
CA MET A 116 9.35 4.47 3.07
C MET A 116 9.28 3.94 4.52
N THR A 117 8.35 3.05 4.83
CA THR A 117 8.18 2.53 6.20
C THR A 117 9.12 1.36 6.51
N ASP A 118 9.28 0.42 5.58
CA ASP A 118 10.08 -0.79 5.75
C ASP A 118 11.58 -0.52 5.61
N ARG A 119 11.96 0.33 4.65
CA ARG A 119 13.36 0.61 4.32
C ARG A 119 13.83 1.96 4.83
N ASN A 120 12.98 2.72 5.50
CA ASN A 120 13.28 4.08 5.98
C ASN A 120 13.75 5.03 4.86
N MET A 121 13.34 4.76 3.61
CA MET A 121 13.72 5.55 2.44
C MET A 121 13.05 6.94 2.47
N GLY A 122 13.74 7.94 1.93
CA GLY A 122 13.15 9.25 1.66
C GLY A 122 12.09 9.18 0.54
N LEU A 123 11.24 10.20 0.41
CA LEU A 123 10.16 10.22 -0.59
C LEU A 123 10.67 10.01 -2.02
N PHE A 124 11.68 10.76 -2.44
CA PHE A 124 12.22 10.69 -3.81
C PHE A 124 12.92 9.37 -4.09
N GLU A 125 13.66 8.85 -3.11
CA GLU A 125 14.33 7.55 -3.20
C GLU A 125 13.29 6.42 -3.31
N ALA A 126 12.27 6.44 -2.44
CA ALA A 126 11.18 5.48 -2.47
C ALA A 126 10.36 5.55 -3.76
N LEU A 127 10.17 6.74 -4.33
CA LEU A 127 9.48 6.92 -5.61
C LEU A 127 10.29 6.31 -6.76
N ALA A 128 11.60 6.60 -6.83
CA ALA A 128 12.48 6.03 -7.84
C ALA A 128 12.55 4.50 -7.73
N GLU A 129 12.64 3.98 -6.51
CA GLU A 129 12.67 2.55 -6.25
C GLU A 129 11.32 1.87 -6.53
N SER A 130 10.20 2.50 -6.16
CA SER A 130 8.85 2.02 -6.50
C SER A 130 8.66 1.94 -8.01
N TRP A 131 9.11 2.96 -8.76
CA TRP A 131 9.12 2.94 -10.21
C TRP A 131 9.98 1.79 -10.75
N ARG A 132 11.21 1.61 -10.22
CA ARG A 132 12.11 0.51 -10.60
C ARG A 132 11.47 -0.87 -10.35
N MET A 133 10.76 -1.05 -9.24
CA MET A 133 10.02 -2.28 -8.93
C MET A 133 8.79 -2.48 -9.84
N ALA A 134 8.17 -1.38 -10.28
CA ALA A 134 7.00 -1.42 -11.17
C ALA A 134 7.37 -1.78 -12.61
N VAL A 135 8.48 -1.23 -13.15
CA VAL A 135 8.91 -1.47 -14.54
C VAL A 135 9.75 -2.74 -14.73
N GLN A 136 9.96 -3.51 -13.67
CA GLN A 136 10.66 -4.80 -13.78
C GLN A 136 9.87 -5.77 -14.64
N LYS A 137 10.61 -6.47 -15.52
CA LYS A 137 10.04 -7.51 -16.37
C LYS A 137 9.64 -8.74 -15.52
N PRO A 138 8.49 -9.36 -15.81
CA PRO A 138 7.54 -9.02 -16.87
C PRO A 138 6.55 -7.93 -16.44
N LEU A 139 6.37 -6.89 -17.29
CA LEU A 139 5.46 -5.77 -17.01
C LEU A 139 4.00 -6.20 -16.84
N ALA A 140 3.59 -7.29 -17.50
CA ALA A 140 2.26 -7.85 -17.37
C ALA A 140 1.91 -8.22 -15.91
N GLU A 141 2.90 -8.62 -15.11
CA GLU A 141 2.68 -8.91 -13.69
C GLU A 141 2.30 -7.65 -12.92
N GLN A 142 2.98 -6.52 -13.18
CA GLN A 142 2.66 -5.26 -12.51
C GLN A 142 1.27 -4.75 -12.92
N PHE A 143 0.92 -4.81 -14.20
CA PHE A 143 -0.42 -4.42 -14.66
C PHE A 143 -1.52 -5.26 -14.00
N ALA A 144 -1.31 -6.57 -13.89
CA ALA A 144 -2.26 -7.46 -13.23
C ALA A 144 -2.39 -7.16 -11.72
N VAL A 145 -1.27 -6.89 -11.01
CA VAL A 145 -1.32 -6.47 -9.59
C VAL A 145 -2.11 -5.17 -9.43
N VAL A 146 -1.83 -4.16 -10.25
CA VAL A 146 -2.54 -2.86 -10.21
C VAL A 146 -4.02 -3.05 -10.52
N ALA A 147 -4.36 -3.87 -11.52
CA ALA A 147 -5.75 -4.17 -11.87
C ALA A 147 -6.49 -4.82 -10.71
N VAL A 148 -5.91 -5.82 -10.06
CA VAL A 148 -6.50 -6.48 -8.87
C VAL A 148 -6.69 -5.48 -7.74
N TYR A 149 -5.68 -4.66 -7.45
CA TYR A 149 -5.77 -3.63 -6.41
C TYR A 149 -6.88 -2.62 -6.69
N VAL A 150 -6.97 -2.11 -7.91
CA VAL A 150 -8.01 -1.16 -8.33
C VAL A 150 -9.39 -1.80 -8.22
N VAL A 151 -9.58 -3.01 -8.73
CA VAL A 151 -10.88 -3.71 -8.64
C VAL A 151 -11.30 -3.92 -7.19
N LEU A 152 -10.41 -4.42 -6.33
CA LEU A 152 -10.72 -4.65 -4.90
C LEU A 152 -11.10 -3.35 -4.18
N THR A 153 -10.35 -2.28 -4.41
CA THR A 153 -10.61 -0.99 -3.76
C THR A 153 -11.88 -0.32 -4.32
N SER A 154 -12.15 -0.44 -5.62
CA SER A 154 -13.40 0.04 -6.24
C SER A 154 -14.64 -0.66 -5.69
N ILE A 155 -14.60 -1.99 -5.49
CA ILE A 155 -15.72 -2.74 -4.87
C ILE A 155 -15.97 -2.28 -3.43
N GLY A 156 -14.90 -1.99 -2.68
CA GLY A 156 -15.03 -1.46 -1.32
C GLY A 156 -15.71 -0.10 -1.28
N ASN A 157 -15.21 0.80 -2.12
CA ASN A 157 -15.67 2.18 -2.15
C ASN A 157 -17.10 2.33 -2.69
N SER A 158 -17.59 1.39 -3.51
CA SER A 158 -18.96 1.45 -4.05
C SER A 158 -20.05 1.09 -3.03
N THR A 159 -19.72 0.39 -1.95
CA THR A 159 -20.68 -0.14 -0.97
C THR A 159 -20.62 0.57 0.39
N GLY A 160 -19.75 1.57 0.54
CA GLY A 160 -19.53 2.32 1.78
C GLY A 160 -18.85 1.50 2.87
N LEU A 161 -19.56 0.50 3.42
CA LEU A 161 -19.04 -0.42 4.43
C LEU A 161 -18.08 -1.48 3.87
N GLY A 162 -18.16 -1.79 2.57
CA GLY A 162 -17.26 -2.76 1.95
C GLY A 162 -15.78 -2.36 2.06
N ALA A 163 -15.49 -1.06 2.10
CA ALA A 163 -14.14 -0.54 2.31
C ALA A 163 -13.50 -1.04 3.62
N LEU A 164 -14.30 -1.34 4.67
CA LEU A 164 -13.75 -1.90 5.91
C LEU A 164 -13.09 -3.27 5.71
N PHE A 165 -13.57 -4.05 4.74
CA PHE A 165 -13.08 -5.39 4.46
C PHE A 165 -12.11 -5.41 3.29
N THR A 166 -12.42 -4.70 2.20
CA THR A 166 -11.59 -4.73 0.99
C THR A 166 -10.32 -3.90 1.14
N GLN A 167 -10.32 -2.81 1.91
CA GLN A 167 -9.13 -1.98 2.12
C GLN A 167 -7.98 -2.77 2.77
N PRO A 168 -8.17 -3.47 3.91
CA PRO A 168 -7.11 -4.28 4.50
C PRO A 168 -6.72 -5.46 3.62
N PHE A 169 -7.69 -6.12 3.00
CA PHE A 169 -7.41 -7.26 2.12
C PHE A 169 -6.57 -6.85 0.90
N ALA A 170 -6.93 -5.76 0.21
CA ALA A 170 -6.19 -5.23 -0.92
C ALA A 170 -4.79 -4.76 -0.50
N THR A 171 -4.66 -4.17 0.69
CA THR A 171 -3.36 -3.75 1.22
C THR A 171 -2.47 -4.95 1.53
N LEU A 172 -2.99 -5.99 2.20
CA LEU A 172 -2.25 -7.23 2.47
C LEU A 172 -1.80 -7.93 1.19
N PHE A 173 -2.64 -7.92 0.15
CA PHE A 173 -2.27 -8.43 -1.18
C PHE A 173 -1.06 -7.67 -1.75
N VAL A 174 -1.12 -6.33 -1.78
CA VAL A 174 -0.01 -5.49 -2.27
C VAL A 174 1.25 -5.70 -1.44
N LEU A 175 1.14 -5.82 -0.11
CA LEU A 175 2.27 -6.07 0.78
C LEU A 175 2.90 -7.45 0.55
N SER A 176 2.08 -8.47 0.26
CA SER A 176 2.54 -9.81 -0.13
C SER A 176 3.31 -9.81 -1.45
N VAL A 177 2.81 -9.06 -2.44
CA VAL A 177 3.50 -8.83 -3.73
C VAL A 177 4.83 -8.08 -3.51
N TYR A 178 4.79 -7.02 -2.70
CA TYR A 178 5.95 -6.22 -2.33
C TYR A 178 7.05 -7.09 -1.71
N GLU A 179 6.72 -7.98 -0.79
CA GLU A 179 7.68 -8.89 -0.18
C GLU A 179 8.40 -9.78 -1.20
N VAL A 180 7.65 -10.39 -2.11
CA VAL A 180 8.22 -11.28 -3.13
C VAL A 180 9.09 -10.50 -4.10
N LYS A 181 8.64 -9.33 -4.58
CA LYS A 181 9.46 -8.47 -5.44
C LYS A 181 10.72 -7.99 -4.72
N ARG A 182 10.62 -7.61 -3.45
CA ARG A 182 11.77 -7.22 -2.63
C ARG A 182 12.78 -8.35 -2.49
N ARG A 183 12.34 -9.58 -2.22
CA ARG A 183 13.23 -10.75 -2.12
C ARG A 183 13.94 -11.06 -3.44
N ARG A 184 13.25 -10.91 -4.58
CA ARG A 184 13.87 -11.07 -5.91
C ARG A 184 14.95 -10.03 -6.22
N LEU A 185 14.93 -8.88 -5.54
CA LEU A 185 15.84 -7.77 -5.79
C LEU A 185 17.07 -7.75 -4.90
N LEU A 186 17.12 -8.59 -3.87
CA LEU A 186 18.28 -8.76 -3.01
C LEU A 186 19.03 -10.04 -3.41
N PRO A 187 20.36 -10.02 -3.58
CA PRO A 187 21.15 -11.25 -3.53
C PRO A 187 20.92 -11.92 -2.17
N GLU A 188 20.77 -13.24 -2.12
CA GLU A 188 20.81 -13.94 -0.83
C GLU A 188 22.12 -13.57 -0.11
N PRO A 189 22.10 -13.33 1.22
CA PRO A 189 23.34 -13.21 1.97
C PRO A 189 24.16 -14.50 1.74
N PRO A 190 25.48 -14.40 1.53
CA PRO A 190 26.31 -15.59 1.32
C PRO A 190 26.11 -16.57 2.49
N PRO A 191 26.07 -17.89 2.22
CA PRO A 191 25.88 -18.88 3.27
C PRO A 191 26.90 -18.65 4.39
N PRO A 192 26.50 -18.80 5.67
CA PRO A 192 27.42 -18.62 6.78
C PRO A 192 28.64 -19.53 6.58
N PRO A 193 29.86 -19.06 6.93
CA PRO A 193 31.05 -19.88 6.79
C PRO A 193 30.84 -21.18 7.57
N ILE A 194 31.01 -22.30 6.86
CA ILE A 194 30.93 -23.63 7.45
C ILE A 194 32.04 -23.69 8.51
N PRO A 195 31.73 -24.08 9.77
CA PRO A 195 32.70 -24.13 10.85
C PRO A 195 33.84 -25.13 10.60
#